data_AF-A0A6H1Z7N7-F1
#
_entry.id   AF-A0A6H1Z7N7-F1
#
_cell.length_a   1.000
_cell.length_b   1.000
_cell.length_c   1.000
_cell.angle_alpha   90.00
_cell.angle_beta   90.00
_cell.angle_gamma   90.00
#
_symmetry.space_group_name_H-M   'P 1'
#
loop_
_entity.id
_entity.type
_entity.pdbx_description
1 polymer ?
#
loop_
_entity_poly.entity_id
_entity_poly.type
_entity_poly.pdbx_seq_one_letter_code
_entity_poly.pdbx_strand_id
1 'polypeptide(L)'
;MATQQSAKLVNREEARIEEYPEAAGQTFKKGELVYLVAGKATVCATSATLIAGMALQDATGVVDSPIAIAIAEPGTLYEMNVYHSTPASAITAITQPGTVFGHIVSANKHYINIGDTTTTRLVVQSLSKKDAVGDAYGRVLVEVIRIYCQLSSAKM
;
A
#
# COMPACT_ATOMS: atom_id res chain seq x y z
N MET A 1 3.46 -13.58 17.38
CA MET A 1 2.44 -12.89 16.54
C MET A 1 2.87 -11.45 16.42
N ALA A 2 3.14 -10.99 15.20
CA ALA A 2 3.58 -9.62 14.97
C ALA A 2 2.40 -8.64 15.15
N THR A 3 2.68 -7.42 15.58
CA THR A 3 1.67 -6.37 15.71
C THR A 3 1.20 -5.93 14.32
N GLN A 4 -0.10 -5.98 14.07
CA GLN A 4 -0.70 -5.46 12.84
C GLN A 4 -0.68 -3.93 12.83
N GLN A 5 0.03 -3.36 11.86
CA GLN A 5 0.16 -1.92 11.66
C GLN A 5 -0.43 -1.51 10.31
N SER A 6 -0.74 -0.22 10.17
CA SER A 6 -0.99 0.36 8.86
C SER A 6 0.26 0.26 7.99
N ALA A 7 0.07 0.29 6.67
CA ALA A 7 1.18 0.38 5.73
C ALA A 7 2.06 1.60 6.05
N LYS A 8 3.38 1.44 5.85
CA LYS A 8 4.35 2.49 6.13
C LYS A 8 5.30 2.68 4.95
N LEU A 9 5.46 3.92 4.49
CA LEU A 9 6.51 4.27 3.53
C LEU A 9 7.91 4.08 4.15
N VAL A 10 8.77 3.34 3.48
CA VAL A 10 10.10 2.96 3.99
C VAL A 10 11.19 3.93 3.51
N ASN A 11 11.16 4.32 2.24
CA ASN A 11 12.17 5.18 1.60
C ASN A 11 11.62 6.57 1.28
N ARG A 12 11.09 7.26 2.30
CA ARG A 12 10.44 8.56 2.15
C ARG A 12 11.31 9.62 1.46
N GLU A 13 12.60 9.64 1.75
CA GLU A 13 13.54 10.64 1.19
C GLU A 13 13.77 10.48 -0.32
N GLU A 14 13.48 9.29 -0.85
CA GLU A 14 13.63 8.98 -2.27
C GLU A 14 12.29 9.03 -3.02
N ALA A 15 11.18 9.05 -2.29
CA ALA A 15 9.86 9.04 -2.87
C ALA A 15 9.53 10.40 -3.49
N ARG A 16 9.02 10.40 -4.72
CA ARG A 16 8.41 11.60 -5.30
C ARG A 16 7.16 11.98 -4.50
N ILE A 17 7.11 13.23 -4.04
CA ILE A 17 5.97 13.76 -3.29
C ILE A 17 5.27 14.81 -4.14
N GLU A 18 3.96 14.65 -4.30
CA GLU A 18 3.10 15.60 -5.02
C GLU A 18 1.83 15.86 -4.22
N GLU A 19 1.23 17.01 -4.42
CA GLU A 19 -0.04 17.39 -3.77
C GLU A 19 -1.20 17.26 -4.74
N TYR A 20 -2.28 16.66 -4.25
CA TYR A 20 -3.53 16.50 -5.01
C TYR A 20 -4.72 16.99 -4.18
N PRO A 21 -5.74 17.59 -4.81
CA PRO A 21 -6.96 18.01 -4.13
C PRO A 21 -7.69 16.82 -3.51
N GLU A 22 -8.22 16.96 -2.30
CA GLU A 22 -9.04 15.93 -1.65
C GLU A 22 -10.39 15.75 -2.35
N ALA A 23 -10.82 14.51 -2.56
CA ALA A 23 -12.18 14.22 -3.01
C ALA A 23 -13.21 14.50 -1.90
N ALA A 24 -14.50 14.56 -2.23
CA ALA A 24 -15.53 14.76 -1.22
C ALA A 24 -15.66 13.56 -0.26
N GLY A 25 -15.85 13.87 1.02
CA GLY A 25 -16.16 12.88 2.06
C GLY A 25 -15.03 11.94 2.44
N GLN A 26 -13.78 12.30 2.18
CA GLN A 26 -12.64 11.46 2.55
C GLN A 26 -12.39 11.52 4.07
N THR A 27 -12.01 10.37 4.61
CA THR A 27 -11.71 10.20 6.05
C THR A 27 -10.42 9.41 6.27
N PHE A 28 -9.63 9.25 5.22
CA PHE A 28 -8.43 8.44 5.28
C PHE A 28 -7.41 8.99 6.27
N LYS A 29 -6.56 8.09 6.75
CA LYS A 29 -5.46 8.38 7.65
C LYS A 29 -4.13 8.40 6.91
N LYS A 30 -3.17 9.12 7.49
CA LYS A 30 -1.78 9.03 7.07
C LYS A 30 -1.34 7.56 7.01
N GLY A 31 -0.71 7.17 5.91
CA GLY A 31 -0.27 5.80 5.66
C GLY A 31 -1.27 4.95 4.88
N GLU A 32 -2.48 5.45 4.60
CA GLU A 32 -3.42 4.78 3.71
C GLU A 32 -3.03 4.98 2.25
N LEU A 33 -3.27 3.95 1.44
CA LEU A 33 -3.06 4.04 0.00
C LEU A 33 -4.23 4.81 -0.62
N VAL A 34 -3.91 5.65 -1.58
CA VAL A 34 -4.86 6.49 -2.29
C VAL A 34 -4.72 6.32 -3.80
N TYR A 35 -5.80 6.63 -4.50
CA TYR A 35 -5.86 6.74 -5.95
C TYR A 35 -6.53 8.06 -6.32
N LEU A 36 -6.41 8.48 -7.57
CA LEU A 36 -7.05 9.70 -8.06
C LEU A 36 -8.31 9.39 -8.86
N VAL A 37 -9.39 10.10 -8.55
CA VAL A 37 -10.62 10.15 -9.34
C VAL A 37 -10.86 11.59 -9.73
N ALA A 38 -10.94 11.86 -11.04
CA ALA A 38 -11.05 13.22 -11.57
C ALA A 38 -9.97 14.18 -11.00
N GLY A 39 -8.75 13.66 -10.83
CA GLY A 39 -7.61 14.40 -10.27
C GLY A 39 -7.63 14.56 -8.74
N LYS A 40 -8.61 14.00 -8.04
CA LYS A 40 -8.77 14.14 -6.58
C LYS A 40 -8.40 12.89 -5.79
N ALA A 41 -7.69 13.08 -4.69
CA ALA A 41 -7.24 12.03 -3.79
C ALA A 41 -8.43 11.32 -3.12
N THR A 42 -8.50 10.00 -3.32
CA THR A 42 -9.52 9.10 -2.76
C THR A 42 -8.84 7.88 -2.15
N VAL A 43 -9.31 7.40 -1.00
CA VAL A 43 -8.77 6.20 -0.36
C VAL A 43 -9.00 4.95 -1.21
N CYS A 44 -7.97 4.11 -1.34
CA CYS A 44 -8.08 2.82 -2.00
C CYS A 44 -8.92 1.85 -1.16
N ALA A 45 -9.94 1.24 -1.77
CA ALA A 45 -10.63 0.09 -1.19
C ALA A 45 -9.84 -1.22 -1.42
N THR A 46 -10.30 -2.34 -0.84
CA THR A 46 -9.78 -3.68 -1.15
C THR A 46 -9.76 -3.93 -2.67
N SER A 47 -8.69 -4.57 -3.16
CA SER A 47 -8.49 -4.87 -4.58
C SER A 47 -8.51 -3.64 -5.48
N ALA A 48 -7.92 -2.53 -5.02
CA ALA A 48 -7.84 -1.29 -5.79
C ALA A 48 -7.28 -1.52 -7.20
N THR A 49 -7.92 -0.96 -8.21
CA THR A 49 -7.50 -1.14 -9.62
C THR A 49 -6.21 -0.42 -9.95
N LEU A 50 -6.07 0.80 -9.43
CA LEU A 50 -4.90 1.65 -9.58
C LEU A 50 -4.56 2.25 -8.22
N ILE A 51 -3.28 2.53 -8.00
CA ILE A 51 -2.77 3.15 -6.79
C ILE A 51 -1.92 4.35 -7.21
N ALA A 52 -2.28 5.54 -6.75
CA ALA A 52 -1.51 6.76 -6.97
C ALA A 52 -0.33 6.85 -6.00
N GLY A 53 -0.51 6.38 -4.76
CA GLY A 53 0.53 6.47 -3.74
C GLY A 53 -0.01 6.27 -2.33
N MET A 54 0.74 6.77 -1.35
CA MET A 54 0.37 6.77 0.07
C MET A 54 0.16 8.20 0.56
N ALA A 55 -0.95 8.42 1.27
CA ALA A 55 -1.23 9.70 1.93
C ALA A 55 -0.20 9.97 3.04
N LEU A 56 0.42 11.15 3.03
CA LEU A 56 1.42 11.56 4.01
C LEU A 56 0.85 12.33 5.21
N GLN A 57 -0.46 12.60 5.16
CA GLN A 57 -1.25 13.26 6.19
C GLN A 57 -2.68 12.67 6.21
N ASP A 58 -3.41 12.97 7.28
CA ASP A 58 -4.84 12.63 7.37
C ASP A 58 -5.65 13.47 6.37
N ALA A 59 -6.79 12.94 5.93
CA ALA A 59 -7.79 13.71 5.21
C ALA A 59 -8.24 14.90 6.08
N THR A 60 -8.40 16.06 5.45
CA THR A 60 -8.93 17.26 6.11
C THR A 60 -10.45 17.20 6.23
N GLY A 61 -11.11 16.37 5.41
CA GLY A 61 -12.57 16.30 5.29
C GLY A 61 -13.15 17.46 4.47
N VAL A 62 -12.29 18.28 3.85
CA VAL A 62 -12.66 19.46 3.06
C VAL A 62 -12.22 19.25 1.62
N VAL A 63 -13.21 19.20 0.73
CA VAL A 63 -13.03 19.06 -0.72
C VAL A 63 -11.99 20.06 -1.23
N ASP A 64 -11.13 19.60 -2.14
CA ASP A 64 -10.08 20.41 -2.79
C ASP A 64 -8.96 20.90 -1.86
N SER A 65 -8.95 20.48 -0.59
CA SER A 65 -7.77 20.67 0.25
C SER A 65 -6.57 19.91 -0.32
N PRO A 66 -5.37 20.49 -0.34
CA PRO A 66 -4.19 19.81 -0.83
C PRO A 66 -3.78 18.67 0.12
N ILE A 67 -3.59 17.48 -0.44
CA ILE A 67 -3.12 16.29 0.26
C ILE A 67 -1.78 15.86 -0.34
N ALA A 68 -0.74 15.85 0.48
CA ALA A 68 0.56 15.32 0.09
C ALA A 68 0.53 13.79 -0.05
N ILE A 69 0.93 13.30 -1.21
CA ILE A 69 0.98 11.87 -1.56
C ILE A 69 2.43 11.51 -1.92
N ALA A 70 2.96 10.46 -1.30
CA ALA A 70 4.17 9.80 -1.81
C ALA A 70 3.78 8.89 -2.96
N ILE A 71 4.24 9.21 -4.17
CA ILE A 71 3.80 8.58 -5.40
C ILE A 71 4.24 7.10 -5.45
N ALA A 72 3.29 6.23 -5.79
CA ALA A 72 3.58 4.86 -6.15
C ALA A 72 4.23 4.82 -7.53
N GLU A 73 5.48 4.40 -7.56
CA GLU A 73 6.26 4.17 -8.77
C GLU A 73 7.35 3.13 -8.48
N PRO A 74 8.05 2.61 -9.51
CA PRO A 74 9.10 1.65 -9.28
C PRO A 74 10.16 2.15 -8.31
N GLY A 75 10.43 1.38 -7.26
CA GLY A 75 11.32 1.76 -6.17
C GLY A 75 10.65 2.39 -4.95
N THR A 76 9.38 2.81 -5.00
CA THR A 76 8.66 3.26 -3.79
C THR A 76 8.26 2.06 -2.93
N LEU A 77 8.85 1.94 -1.74
CA LEU A 77 8.68 0.78 -0.87
C LEU A 77 7.73 1.06 0.30
N TYR A 78 6.80 0.13 0.49
CA TYR A 78 5.86 0.12 1.59
C TYR A 78 6.09 -1.10 2.47
N GLU A 79 6.19 -0.91 3.79
CA GLU A 79 6.17 -2.00 4.76
C GLU A 79 4.72 -2.31 5.12
N MET A 80 4.27 -3.53 4.82
CA MET A 80 2.90 -3.99 5.08
C MET A 80 2.93 -5.34 5.82
N ASN A 81 1.99 -5.58 6.74
CA ASN A 81 1.79 -6.91 7.30
C ASN A 81 1.15 -7.83 6.23
N VAL A 82 1.55 -9.11 6.23
CA VAL A 82 0.86 -10.14 5.46
C VAL A 82 -0.52 -10.40 6.03
N TYR A 83 -1.49 -10.62 5.17
CA TYR A 83 -2.86 -10.94 5.52
C TYR A 83 -3.34 -12.20 4.81
N HIS A 84 -4.13 -12.99 5.51
CA HIS A 84 -4.93 -14.07 4.96
C HIS A 84 -6.22 -14.19 5.80
N SER A 85 -7.34 -14.61 5.20
CA SER A 85 -8.62 -14.77 5.90
C SER A 85 -8.54 -15.80 7.04
N THR A 86 -7.80 -16.89 6.81
CA THR A 86 -7.37 -17.85 7.83
C THR A 86 -6.09 -17.38 8.54
N PRO A 87 -6.11 -17.07 9.86
CA PRO A 87 -4.95 -16.56 10.59
C PRO A 87 -3.71 -17.47 10.54
N ALA A 88 -3.91 -18.78 10.57
CA ALA A 88 -2.83 -19.77 10.49
C ALA A 88 -2.10 -19.76 9.13
N SER A 89 -2.70 -19.18 8.10
CA SER A 89 -2.10 -19.03 6.77
C SER A 89 -1.51 -17.63 6.55
N ALA A 90 -1.76 -16.67 7.46
CA ALA A 90 -1.24 -15.31 7.38
C ALA A 90 0.22 -15.27 7.88
N ILE A 91 1.11 -16.02 7.24
CA ILE A 91 2.48 -16.24 7.70
C ILE A 91 3.47 -15.74 6.66
N THR A 92 4.57 -15.10 7.12
CA THR A 92 5.68 -14.75 6.23
C THR A 92 6.47 -16.00 5.83
N ALA A 93 6.89 -16.06 4.56
CA ALA A 93 7.66 -17.19 4.04
C ALA A 93 8.87 -16.71 3.24
N ILE A 94 9.97 -17.44 3.31
CA ILE A 94 11.22 -17.11 2.59
C ILE A 94 11.04 -17.10 1.07
N THR A 95 9.99 -17.73 0.57
CA THR A 95 9.62 -17.80 -0.85
C THR A 95 8.75 -16.64 -1.32
N GLN A 96 8.28 -15.76 -0.43
CA GLN A 96 7.43 -14.62 -0.81
C GLN A 96 8.14 -13.56 -1.65
N PRO A 97 9.43 -13.19 -1.43
CA PRO A 97 10.11 -12.25 -2.30
C PRO A 97 10.04 -12.65 -3.78
N GLY A 98 9.72 -11.68 -4.63
CA GLY A 98 9.45 -11.87 -6.07
C GLY A 98 8.03 -12.33 -6.40
N THR A 99 7.21 -12.71 -5.41
CA THR A 99 5.82 -13.12 -5.63
C THR A 99 4.89 -11.91 -5.61
N VAL A 100 3.85 -11.97 -6.44
CA VAL A 100 2.81 -10.94 -6.54
C VAL A 100 1.55 -11.37 -5.80
N PHE A 101 0.93 -10.43 -5.08
CA PHE A 101 -0.25 -10.67 -4.27
C PHE A 101 -1.24 -9.51 -4.33
N GLY A 102 -2.46 -9.76 -3.87
CA GLY A 102 -3.52 -8.78 -3.77
C GLY A 102 -3.27 -7.72 -2.71
N HIS A 103 -3.98 -6.60 -2.85
CA HIS A 103 -4.10 -5.57 -1.84
C HIS A 103 -5.45 -5.74 -1.13
N ILE A 104 -5.46 -5.66 0.20
CA ILE A 104 -6.70 -5.68 1.00
C ILE A 104 -6.70 -4.55 2.03
N VAL A 105 -7.90 -4.05 2.31
CA VAL A 105 -8.17 -3.15 3.43
C VAL A 105 -8.99 -3.89 4.47
N SER A 106 -8.54 -3.87 5.72
CA SER A 106 -9.27 -4.42 6.85
C SER A 106 -9.08 -3.52 8.07
N ALA A 107 -10.18 -3.17 8.75
CA ALA A 107 -10.17 -2.23 9.87
C ALA A 107 -9.38 -0.93 9.58
N ASN A 108 -9.58 -0.34 8.39
CA ASN A 108 -8.92 0.88 7.91
C ASN A 108 -7.39 0.80 7.92
N LYS A 109 -6.86 -0.38 7.59
CA LYS A 109 -5.42 -0.64 7.41
C LYS A 109 -5.21 -1.40 6.11
N HIS A 110 -4.13 -1.06 5.42
CA HIS A 110 -3.75 -1.68 4.15
C HIS A 110 -2.77 -2.83 4.41
N TYR A 111 -3.06 -3.98 3.81
CA TYR A 111 -2.25 -5.19 3.90
C TYR A 111 -1.97 -5.75 2.51
N ILE A 112 -0.95 -6.59 2.45
CA ILE A 112 -0.76 -7.51 1.33
C ILE A 112 -1.50 -8.82 1.61
N ASN A 113 -2.47 -9.15 0.76
CA ASN A 113 -3.28 -10.35 0.90
C ASN A 113 -2.60 -11.53 0.22
N ILE A 114 -1.89 -12.36 1.00
CA ILE A 114 -1.15 -13.51 0.47
C ILE A 114 -2.05 -14.68 0.06
N GLY A 115 -3.36 -14.60 0.35
CA GLY A 115 -4.37 -15.53 -0.17
C GLY A 115 -4.98 -15.10 -1.51
N ASP A 116 -4.73 -13.88 -1.97
CA ASP A 116 -5.19 -13.40 -3.26
C ASP A 116 -4.05 -13.34 -4.28
N THR A 117 -4.10 -14.27 -5.22
CA THR A 117 -3.17 -14.38 -6.36
C THR A 117 -3.84 -14.00 -7.68
N THR A 118 -5.06 -13.43 -7.62
CA THR A 118 -5.88 -13.12 -8.79
C THR A 118 -5.97 -11.62 -9.05
N THR A 119 -6.24 -10.81 -8.02
CA THR A 119 -6.27 -9.35 -8.13
C THR A 119 -4.98 -8.73 -7.62
N THR A 120 -3.85 -9.19 -8.18
CA THR A 120 -2.52 -8.82 -7.69
C THR A 120 -2.18 -7.37 -8.01
N ARG A 121 -1.65 -6.65 -7.01
CA ARG A 121 -1.24 -5.24 -7.14
C ARG A 121 0.13 -4.96 -6.57
N LEU A 122 0.59 -5.84 -5.68
CA LEU A 122 1.79 -5.66 -4.89
C LEU A 122 2.77 -6.78 -5.21
N VAL A 123 4.03 -6.43 -5.44
CA VAL A 123 5.13 -7.39 -5.49
C VAL A 123 5.91 -7.32 -4.18
N VAL A 124 6.22 -8.47 -3.59
CA VAL A 124 7.07 -8.53 -2.41
C VAL A 124 8.52 -8.37 -2.85
N GLN A 125 9.19 -7.32 -2.37
CA GLN A 125 10.60 -7.09 -2.65
C GLN A 125 11.49 -7.85 -1.66
N SER A 126 11.12 -7.83 -0.38
CA SER A 126 11.85 -8.55 0.67
C SER A 126 11.00 -8.72 1.93
N LEU A 127 11.44 -9.59 2.84
CA LEU A 127 10.88 -9.67 4.18
C LEU A 127 11.38 -8.49 5.03
N SER A 128 10.53 -7.96 5.91
CA SER A 128 10.98 -6.93 6.86
C SER A 128 11.95 -7.56 7.87
N LYS A 129 13.09 -6.90 8.09
CA LYS A 129 14.08 -7.33 9.11
C LYS A 129 13.57 -7.22 10.54
N LYS A 130 12.38 -6.67 10.77
CA LYS A 130 11.79 -6.47 12.09
C LYS A 130 11.05 -7.71 12.60
N ASP A 131 10.70 -8.65 11.72
CA ASP A 131 10.01 -9.88 12.05
C ASP A 131 10.80 -11.09 11.56
N ALA A 132 10.60 -12.25 12.18
CA ALA A 132 11.20 -13.49 11.72
C ALA A 132 10.38 -14.10 10.56
N VAL A 133 11.04 -14.92 9.74
CA VAL A 133 10.34 -15.81 8.80
C VAL A 133 9.45 -16.75 9.60
N GLY A 134 8.20 -16.93 9.19
CA GLY A 134 7.24 -17.78 9.89
C GLY A 134 6.36 -17.02 10.90
N ASP A 135 6.60 -15.72 11.12
CA ASP A 135 5.75 -14.93 12.01
C ASP A 135 4.35 -14.75 11.43
N ALA A 136 3.35 -15.09 12.23
CA ALA A 136 1.96 -14.76 11.95
C ALA A 136 1.78 -13.24 11.89
N TYR A 137 1.19 -12.78 10.80
CA TYR A 137 1.03 -11.38 10.39
C TYR A 137 2.35 -10.61 10.32
N GLY A 138 3.48 -11.27 10.04
CA GLY A 138 4.77 -10.60 9.86
C GLY A 138 4.77 -9.59 8.70
N ARG A 139 5.78 -8.72 8.67
CA ARG A 139 5.88 -7.61 7.72
C ARG A 139 6.76 -7.94 6.53
N VAL A 140 6.40 -7.38 5.39
CA VAL A 140 7.16 -7.43 4.15
C VAL A 140 7.30 -6.05 3.55
N LEU A 141 8.38 -5.83 2.79
CA LEU A 141 8.54 -4.66 1.94
C LEU A 141 7.94 -4.97 0.58
N VAL A 142 7.01 -4.14 0.15
CA VAL A 142 6.26 -4.30 -1.08
C VAL A 142 6.34 -3.06 -1.93
N GLU A 143 6.18 -3.26 -3.22
CA GLU A 143 6.07 -2.22 -4.22
C GLU A 143 4.76 -2.42 -4.99
N VAL A 144 4.14 -1.35 -5.47
CA VAL A 144 3.02 -1.45 -6.41
C VAL A 144 3.58 -1.85 -7.77
N ILE A 145 3.02 -2.88 -8.39
CA ILE A 145 3.45 -3.31 -9.73
C ILE A 145 3.26 -2.15 -10.71
N ARG A 146 4.27 -1.88 -11.54
CA ARG A 146 4.36 -0.72 -12.43
C ARG A 146 3.07 -0.39 -13.20
N ILE A 147 2.39 -1.39 -13.76
CA ILE A 147 1.16 -1.18 -14.56
C ILE A 147 -0.04 -0.70 -13.74
N TYR A 148 0.01 -0.86 -12.41
CA TYR A 148 -1.03 -0.40 -11.48
C TYR A 148 -0.65 0.90 -10.76
N CYS A 149 0.56 1.42 -10.98
CA CYS A 149 0.97 2.73 -10.51
C CYS A 149 0.28 3.80 -11.38
N GLN A 150 -0.67 4.54 -10.80
CA GLN A 150 -1.51 5.48 -11.56
C GLN A 150 -0.74 6.64 -12.19
N LEU A 151 0.33 7.07 -11.52
CA LEU A 151 1.11 8.27 -11.85
C LEU A 151 2.55 7.96 -12.25
N SER A 152 2.90 6.67 -12.36
CA SER A 152 4.23 6.27 -12.84
C SER A 152 4.35 6.72 -14.29
N SER A 153 5.19 7.71 -14.55
CA SER A 153 5.58 8.07 -15.90
C SER A 153 6.23 6.86 -16.56
N ALA A 154 5.62 6.32 -17.61
CA ALA A 154 6.20 5.27 -18.42
C ALA A 154 7.47 5.81 -19.10
N LYS A 155 8.65 5.57 -18.51
CA LYS A 155 9.84 5.39 -19.34
C LYS A 155 9.69 4.03 -20.02
N MET A 156 9.03 4.02 -21.19
CA MET A 156 9.30 3.00 -22.21
C MET A 156 10.72 3.22 -22.74
#